data_AF-A0A7E4ZQR3-F1
#
_entry.id   AF-A0A7E4ZQR3-F1
#
_cell.length_a   1.000
_cell.length_b   1.000
_cell.length_c   1.000
_cell.angle_alpha   90.00
_cell.angle_beta   90.00
_cell.angle_gamma   90.00
#
_symmetry.space_group_name_H-M   'P 1'
#
loop_
_entity.id
_entity.type
_entity.pdbx_description
1 polymer ?
#
loop_
_entity_poly.entity_id
_entity_poly.type
_entity_poly.pdbx_seq_one_letter_code
_entity_poly.pdbx_strand_id
1 'polypeptide(L)'
;MADFVRDWFMKDILIDNITRRVTKIILHTNVPGQYDFLIYSRCNFALEIPGTTKVIQTESKLDEFREIFASPEVDDDGNMTGETIVKPVVVNKCSTGAENPFGATFCYGHKQLIVECLDDSHVATVILFPEASEPGSETSSVNSVSVE
;
A
#
# COMPACT_ATOMS: atom_id res chain seq x y z
N MET A 1 -1.99 30.65 -5.52
CA MET A 1 -1.83 29.90 -6.79
C MET A 1 -0.52 29.12 -6.85
N ALA A 2 0.44 29.36 -5.95
CA ALA A 2 1.68 28.57 -5.83
C ALA A 2 1.55 27.36 -4.87
N ASP A 3 0.43 27.25 -4.15
CA ASP A 3 0.24 26.20 -3.13
C ASP A 3 -0.23 24.87 -3.74
N PHE A 4 -0.99 24.93 -4.84
CA PHE A 4 -1.55 23.75 -5.51
C PHE A 4 -0.50 22.88 -6.23
N VAL A 5 0.63 23.48 -6.64
CA VAL A 5 1.69 22.77 -7.36
C VAL A 5 2.67 22.09 -6.39
N ARG A 6 2.79 22.58 -5.15
CA ARG A 6 3.71 21.99 -4.15
C ARG A 6 3.22 20.64 -3.62
N ASP A 7 1.90 20.47 -3.50
CA ASP A 7 1.28 19.25 -3.01
C ASP A 7 1.44 18.04 -3.94
N TRP A 8 1.67 18.29 -5.23
CA TRP A 8 1.86 17.24 -6.24
C TRP A 8 3.25 16.61 -6.18
N PHE A 9 4.24 17.27 -5.56
CA PHE A 9 5.64 16.80 -5.55
C PHE A 9 5.95 15.72 -4.52
N MET A 10 5.00 15.40 -3.63
CA MET A 10 5.27 14.50 -2.50
C MET A 10 4.85 13.04 -2.74
N LYS A 11 4.21 12.73 -3.87
CA LYS A 11 3.65 11.41 -4.18
C LYS A 11 4.29 10.88 -5.46
N ASP A 12 4.81 9.65 -5.42
CA ASP A 12 5.25 9.01 -6.67
C ASP A 12 4.02 8.51 -7.42
N ILE A 13 3.68 9.19 -8.50
CA ILE A 13 2.54 8.85 -9.37
C ILE A 13 3.10 8.36 -10.70
N LEU A 14 2.76 7.12 -11.06
CA LEU A 14 2.99 6.60 -12.40
C LEU A 14 1.76 6.87 -13.26
N ILE A 15 1.98 7.50 -14.41
CA ILE A 15 0.95 7.79 -15.41
C ILE A 15 1.32 7.04 -16.69
N ASP A 16 0.36 6.31 -17.24
CA ASP A 16 0.50 5.75 -18.58
C ASP A 16 0.44 6.87 -19.62
N ASN A 17 1.48 6.98 -20.44
CA ASN A 17 1.61 8.04 -21.43
C ASN A 17 0.64 7.89 -22.62
N ILE A 18 0.11 6.67 -22.87
CA ILE A 18 -0.85 6.42 -23.94
C ILE A 18 -2.25 6.79 -23.47
N THR A 19 -2.72 6.17 -22.38
CA THR A 19 -4.09 6.38 -21.89
C THR A 19 -4.24 7.66 -21.05
N ARG A 20 -3.14 8.29 -20.65
CA ARG A 20 -3.09 9.43 -19.71
C ARG A 20 -3.78 9.15 -18.38
N ARG A 21 -3.82 7.87 -17.96
CA ARG A 21 -4.41 7.43 -16.70
C ARG A 21 -3.31 7.14 -15.68
N VAL A 22 -3.63 7.34 -14.40
CA VAL A 22 -2.77 6.94 -13.30
C VAL A 22 -2.77 5.41 -13.20
N THR A 23 -1.59 4.80 -13.21
CA THR A 23 -1.41 3.35 -13.11
C THR A 23 -0.79 2.91 -11.79
N LYS A 24 -0.19 3.84 -11.03
CA LYS A 24 0.32 3.56 -9.69
C LYS A 24 0.40 4.86 -8.89
N ILE A 25 0.01 4.81 -7.62
CA ILE A 25 0.27 5.85 -6.63
C ILE A 25 1.05 5.21 -5.50
N ILE A 26 2.13 5.84 -5.06
CA ILE A 26 2.95 5.40 -3.92
C ILE A 26 2.95 6.51 -2.87
N LEU A 27 2.54 6.15 -1.67
CA LEU A 27 2.50 7.01 -0.49
C LEU A 27 3.56 6.52 0.48
N HIS A 28 4.60 7.32 0.70
CA HIS A 28 5.68 7.00 1.64
C HIS A 28 5.40 7.65 2.99
N THR A 29 5.46 6.90 4.07
CA THR A 29 5.30 7.48 5.43
C THR A 29 6.58 8.17 5.91
N ASN A 30 7.71 7.86 5.26
CA ASN A 30 9.04 8.28 5.68
C ASN A 30 9.31 7.92 7.16
N VAL A 31 8.92 6.70 7.54
CA VAL A 31 9.18 6.15 8.88
C VAL A 31 10.67 5.82 9.05
N PRO A 32 11.31 6.18 10.18
CA PRO A 32 12.67 5.76 10.47
C PRO A 32 12.79 4.23 10.46
N GLY A 33 13.90 3.70 9.92
CA GLY A 33 14.07 2.25 9.78
C GLY A 33 13.61 1.69 8.43
N GLN A 34 13.03 2.51 7.54
CA GLN A 34 12.88 2.12 6.14
C GLN A 34 14.19 2.36 5.38
N TYR A 35 14.53 1.48 4.44
CA TYR A 35 15.70 1.64 3.55
C TYR A 35 15.70 3.01 2.81
N ASP A 36 14.52 3.49 2.41
CA ASP A 36 14.34 4.74 1.66
C ASP A 36 14.11 5.97 2.56
N PHE A 37 14.33 5.87 3.87
CA PHE A 37 14.17 6.97 4.81
C PHE A 37 15.01 8.19 4.37
N LEU A 38 14.41 9.38 4.43
CA LEU A 38 14.94 10.67 3.95
C LEU A 38 15.07 10.85 2.43
N ILE A 39 14.81 9.81 1.62
CA ILE A 39 14.80 9.95 0.14
C ILE A 39 13.49 10.58 -0.31
N TYR A 40 12.38 10.18 0.30
CA TYR A 40 11.04 10.64 -0.02
C TYR A 40 10.49 11.56 1.07
N SER A 41 9.60 12.48 0.66
CA SER A 41 8.84 13.27 1.62
C SER A 41 7.71 12.46 2.23
N ARG A 42 7.40 12.73 3.50
CA ARG A 42 6.30 12.08 4.21
C ARG A 42 4.95 12.46 3.60
N CYS A 43 4.15 11.45 3.27
CA CYS A 43 2.75 11.60 2.90
C CYS A 43 1.85 11.44 4.13
N ASN A 44 1.09 12.49 4.49
CA ASN A 44 0.01 12.38 5.47
C ASN A 44 -1.28 11.94 4.76
N PHE A 45 -1.80 10.76 5.07
CA PHE A 45 -2.97 10.21 4.41
C PHE A 45 -3.90 9.48 5.38
N ALA A 46 -5.15 9.40 4.98
CA ALA A 46 -6.16 8.50 5.53
C ALA A 46 -6.84 7.77 4.36
N LEU A 47 -6.65 6.46 4.29
CA LEU A 47 -7.18 5.60 3.25
C LEU A 47 -8.31 4.73 3.83
N GLU A 48 -9.52 4.96 3.35
CA GLU A 48 -10.69 4.14 3.68
C GLU A 48 -10.73 2.91 2.76
N ILE A 49 -10.91 1.73 3.35
CA ILE A 49 -10.94 0.48 2.57
C ILE A 49 -12.39 0.05 2.31
N PRO A 50 -12.84 0.04 1.02
CA PRO A 50 -14.22 -0.28 0.69
C PRO A 50 -14.66 -1.65 1.21
N GLY A 51 -15.83 -1.69 1.84
CA GLY A 51 -16.40 -2.91 2.42
C GLY A 51 -15.87 -3.25 3.82
N THR A 52 -15.06 -2.35 4.43
CA THR A 52 -14.58 -2.49 5.80
C THR A 52 -14.82 -1.19 6.58
N THR A 53 -14.74 -1.24 7.91
CA THR A 53 -14.76 -0.04 8.77
C THR A 53 -13.35 0.49 9.05
N LYS A 54 -12.35 -0.01 8.32
CA LYS A 54 -10.93 0.22 8.61
C LYS A 54 -10.37 1.35 7.77
N VAL A 55 -9.51 2.13 8.41
CA VAL A 55 -8.80 3.25 7.82
C VAL A 55 -7.31 3.04 8.04
N ILE A 56 -6.54 3.09 6.97
CA ILE A 56 -5.07 3.02 7.05
C ILE A 56 -4.56 4.46 7.02
N GLN A 57 -3.84 4.84 8.06
CA GLN A 57 -3.25 6.17 8.19
C GLN A 57 -1.72 6.08 8.15
N THR A 58 -1.07 7.23 7.99
CA THR A 58 0.40 7.34 7.94
C THR A 58 1.11 6.73 9.15
N GLU A 59 0.49 6.79 10.33
CA GLU A 59 1.05 6.26 11.60
C GLU A 59 0.48 4.91 12.00
N SER A 60 -0.40 4.31 11.18
CA SER A 60 -1.03 3.04 11.51
C SER A 60 0.00 1.91 11.62
N LYS A 61 -0.29 0.97 12.50
CA LYS A 61 0.40 -0.33 12.57
C LYS A 61 -0.43 -1.43 11.95
N LEU A 62 0.24 -2.44 11.40
CA LEU A 62 -0.41 -3.60 10.77
C LEU A 62 -1.53 -4.20 11.62
N ASP A 63 -1.31 -4.36 12.93
CA ASP A 63 -2.29 -4.97 13.84
C ASP A 63 -3.66 -4.27 13.89
N GLU A 64 -3.71 -2.98 13.51
CA GLU A 64 -4.96 -2.19 13.50
C GLU A 64 -5.89 -2.57 12.32
N PHE A 65 -5.32 -3.11 11.24
CA PHE A 65 -6.03 -3.39 9.99
C PHE A 65 -5.65 -4.74 9.33
N ARG A 66 -4.94 -5.62 10.04
CA ARG A 66 -4.39 -6.87 9.50
C ARG A 66 -5.46 -7.78 8.89
N GLU A 67 -6.68 -7.75 9.42
CA GLU A 67 -7.80 -8.56 8.95
C GLU A 67 -8.23 -8.25 7.51
N ILE A 68 -7.85 -7.09 6.96
CA ILE A 68 -8.06 -6.79 5.54
C ILE A 68 -7.30 -7.79 4.65
N PHE A 69 -6.19 -8.32 5.15
CA PHE A 69 -5.38 -9.34 4.46
C PHE A 69 -5.74 -10.77 4.85
N ALA A 70 -6.88 -10.98 5.52
CA ALA A 70 -7.38 -12.31 5.80
C ALA A 70 -7.95 -12.95 4.52
N SER A 71 -7.63 -14.22 4.31
CA SER A 71 -8.29 -15.06 3.31
C SER A 71 -9.15 -16.11 4.01
N PRO A 72 -10.37 -16.38 3.50
CA PRO A 72 -11.21 -17.45 4.01
C PRO A 72 -10.48 -18.79 3.89
N GLU A 73 -10.46 -19.54 5.00
CA GLU A 73 -10.03 -20.93 5.00
C GLU A 73 -11.25 -21.81 4.76
N VAL A 74 -11.16 -22.63 3.73
CA VAL A 74 -12.18 -23.61 3.36
C VAL A 74 -11.62 -25.01 3.50
N ASP A 75 -12.42 -25.94 4.02
CA ASP A 75 -12.09 -27.36 3.96
C ASP A 75 -12.24 -27.92 2.54
N ASP A 76 -11.86 -29.19 2.35
CA ASP A 76 -11.97 -29.89 1.08
C ASP A 76 -13.42 -29.99 0.56
N ASP A 77 -14.41 -29.84 1.45
CA ASP A 77 -15.84 -29.85 1.15
C ASP A 77 -16.39 -28.44 0.84
N GLY A 78 -15.55 -27.40 0.92
CA GLY A 78 -15.92 -26.00 0.66
C GLY A 78 -16.60 -25.28 1.82
N ASN A 79 -16.62 -25.88 3.01
CA ASN A 79 -17.14 -25.23 4.21
C ASN A 79 -16.08 -24.31 4.82
N MET A 80 -16.53 -23.14 5.28
CA MET A 80 -15.71 -22.18 5.99
C MET A 80 -15.25 -22.75 7.34
N THR A 81 -13.94 -22.91 7.51
CA THR A 81 -13.33 -23.41 8.75
C THR A 81 -12.66 -22.30 9.56
N GLY A 82 -12.37 -21.18 8.93
CA GLY A 82 -11.80 -20.01 9.58
C GLY A 82 -11.35 -18.95 8.58
N GLU A 83 -10.48 -18.07 9.04
CA GLU A 83 -9.78 -17.08 8.22
C GLU A 83 -8.34 -17.02 8.71
N THR A 84 -7.37 -17.04 7.80
CA THR A 84 -5.99 -16.69 8.16
C THR A 84 -5.45 -15.53 7.36
N ILE A 85 -4.57 -14.79 8.02
CA ILE A 85 -3.84 -13.70 7.38
C ILE A 85 -2.92 -14.28 6.31
N VAL A 86 -3.04 -13.76 5.09
CA VAL A 86 -2.17 -14.11 3.98
C VAL A 86 -0.72 -13.76 4.35
N LYS A 87 0.20 -14.71 4.15
CA LYS A 87 1.62 -14.50 4.44
C LYS A 87 2.17 -13.37 3.56
N PRO A 88 2.91 -12.41 4.13
CA PRO A 88 3.45 -11.30 3.36
C PRO A 88 4.58 -11.76 2.45
N VAL A 89 4.82 -10.98 1.40
CA VAL A 89 6.06 -11.05 0.63
C VAL A 89 7.15 -10.34 1.41
N VAL A 90 8.25 -11.02 1.67
CA VAL A 90 9.41 -10.45 2.37
C VAL A 90 10.30 -9.75 1.35
N VAL A 91 10.57 -8.46 1.56
CA VAL A 91 11.39 -7.63 0.68
C VAL A 91 12.65 -7.21 1.40
N ASN A 92 13.81 -7.63 0.87
CA ASN A 92 15.10 -7.18 1.36
C ASN A 92 15.72 -6.22 0.33
N LYS A 93 15.56 -4.92 0.56
CA LYS A 93 16.19 -3.87 -0.25
C LYS A 93 17.67 -3.84 0.09
N CYS A 94 18.54 -3.88 -0.91
CA CYS A 94 19.99 -3.91 -0.73
C CYS A 94 20.63 -3.18 -1.93
N SER A 95 21.63 -2.34 -1.68
CA SER A 95 22.47 -1.80 -2.75
C SER A 95 23.71 -2.68 -2.92
N THR A 96 24.23 -2.76 -4.15
CA THR A 96 25.42 -3.55 -4.48
C THR A 96 26.57 -3.26 -3.50
N GLY A 97 26.86 -4.24 -2.64
CA GLY A 97 28.00 -4.22 -1.72
C GLY A 97 27.71 -3.77 -0.28
N ALA A 98 26.47 -3.44 0.09
CA ALA A 98 26.10 -3.07 1.46
C ALA A 98 24.81 -3.74 1.91
N GLU A 99 24.83 -4.49 3.01
CA GLU A 99 23.62 -5.02 3.63
C GLU A 99 22.76 -3.87 4.17
N ASN A 100 21.44 -3.97 4.00
CA ASN A 100 20.51 -3.00 4.57
C ASN A 100 20.49 -3.15 6.10
N PRO A 101 20.91 -2.12 6.85
CA PRO A 101 21.05 -2.20 8.30
C PRO A 101 19.71 -2.27 9.03
N PHE A 102 18.60 -1.99 8.34
CA PHE A 102 17.26 -2.00 8.92
C PHE A 102 16.51 -3.32 8.70
N GLY A 103 17.11 -4.28 7.99
CA GLY A 103 16.47 -5.55 7.72
C GLY A 103 15.41 -5.50 6.62
N ALA A 104 14.62 -6.56 6.53
CA ALA A 104 13.60 -6.72 5.50
C ALA A 104 12.28 -6.04 5.90
N THR A 105 11.50 -5.67 4.89
CA THR A 105 10.12 -5.21 5.03
C THR A 105 9.14 -6.31 4.58
N PHE A 106 7.87 -6.15 4.98
CA PHE A 106 6.81 -7.13 4.76
C PHE A 106 5.68 -6.50 3.96
N CYS A 107 5.44 -7.01 2.75
CA CYS A 107 4.42 -6.51 1.85
C CYS A 107 3.15 -7.38 1.91
N TYR A 108 2.04 -6.75 2.26
CA TYR A 108 0.71 -7.34 2.31
C TYR A 108 -0.13 -6.82 1.14
N GLY A 109 -0.86 -7.70 0.46
CA GLY A 109 -1.67 -7.34 -0.71
C GLY A 109 -3.16 -7.61 -0.49
N HIS A 110 -4.01 -6.67 -0.88
CA HIS A 110 -5.46 -6.84 -0.91
C HIS A 110 -6.03 -6.08 -2.11
N LYS A 111 -6.60 -6.80 -3.10
CA LYS A 111 -7.18 -6.21 -4.32
C LYS A 111 -6.19 -5.23 -5.00
N GLN A 112 -6.53 -3.94 -5.04
CA GLN A 112 -5.79 -2.83 -5.64
C GLN A 112 -4.81 -2.13 -4.67
N LEU A 113 -4.56 -2.73 -3.51
CA LEU A 113 -3.76 -2.18 -2.43
C LEU A 113 -2.58 -3.10 -2.10
N ILE A 114 -1.40 -2.52 -1.95
CA ILE A 114 -0.26 -3.14 -1.29
C ILE A 114 0.18 -2.24 -0.13
N VAL A 115 0.44 -2.83 1.02
CA VAL A 115 0.99 -2.14 2.21
C VAL A 115 2.31 -2.80 2.59
N GLU A 116 3.39 -2.03 2.55
CA GLU A 116 4.70 -2.40 3.06
C GLU A 116 4.82 -1.97 4.51
N CYS A 117 5.15 -2.91 5.40
CA CYS A 117 5.39 -2.66 6.82
C CYS A 117 6.83 -2.99 7.21
N LEU A 118 7.35 -2.30 8.22
CA LEU A 118 8.59 -2.67 8.91
C LEU A 118 8.39 -3.94 9.77
N ASP A 119 9.47 -4.43 10.37
CA ASP A 119 9.45 -5.56 11.31
C ASP A 119 8.66 -5.26 12.61
N ASP A 120 8.68 -4.00 13.04
CA ASP A 120 7.89 -3.49 14.17
C ASP A 120 6.43 -3.13 13.80
N SER A 121 6.00 -3.51 12.60
CA SER A 121 4.65 -3.36 12.07
C SER A 121 4.20 -1.94 11.70
N HIS A 122 5.06 -0.92 11.76
CA HIS A 122 4.69 0.39 11.21
C HIS A 122 4.54 0.35 9.69
N VAL A 123 3.54 1.06 9.17
CA VAL A 123 3.38 1.26 7.73
C VAL A 123 4.53 2.10 7.20
N ALA A 124 5.26 1.56 6.23
CA ALA A 124 6.35 2.23 5.54
C ALA A 124 5.87 2.84 4.22
N THR A 125 5.13 2.05 3.44
CA THR A 125 4.68 2.46 2.10
C THR A 125 3.29 1.92 1.83
N VAL A 126 2.42 2.73 1.23
CA VAL A 126 1.15 2.29 0.66
C VAL A 126 1.18 2.48 -0.86
N ILE A 127 0.83 1.43 -1.59
CA ILE A 127 0.78 1.43 -3.04
C ILE A 127 -0.65 1.14 -3.48
N LEU A 128 -1.16 2.01 -4.36
CA LEU A 128 -2.46 1.85 -5.01
C LEU A 128 -2.26 1.70 -6.52
N PHE A 129 -3.02 0.80 -7.13
CA PHE A 129 -2.99 0.57 -8.58
C PHE A 129 -4.40 0.28 -9.09
N PRO A 130 -4.73 0.57 -10.35
CA PRO A 130 -6.07 0.34 -10.86
C PRO A 130 -6.37 -1.15 -10.93
N GLU A 131 -7.66 -1.49 -10.88
CA GLU A 131 -8.11 -2.83 -11.24
C GLU A 131 -7.75 -3.11 -12.70
N ALA A 132 -7.41 -4.35 -13.01
CA ALA A 132 -7.16 -4.75 -14.39
C ALA A 132 -8.47 -4.61 -15.18
N SER A 133 -8.58 -3.57 -16.01
CA SER A 133 -9.71 -3.43 -16.91
C SER A 133 -9.57 -4.45 -18.04
N GLU A 134 -10.52 -5.37 -18.20
CA GLU A 134 -10.67 -6.04 -19.49
C GLU A 134 -10.96 -4.98 -20.57
N PRO A 135 -10.38 -5.08 -21.77
CA PRO A 135 -10.59 -4.09 -22.82
C PRO A 135 -12.08 -3.98 -23.15
N GLY A 136 -12.71 -2.88 -22.71
CA GLY A 136 -14.13 -2.57 -22.96
C GLY A 136 -15.02 -2.38 -21.73
N SER A 137 -14.52 -2.59 -20.51
CA SER A 137 -15.30 -2.33 -19.28
C SER A 137 -14.91 -1.00 -18.63
N GLU A 138 -15.86 -0.08 -18.50
CA GLU A 138 -15.73 1.08 -17.61
C GLU A 138 -16.10 0.63 -16.20
N THR A 139 -15.11 0.34 -15.35
CA THR A 139 -15.32 0.10 -13.92
C THR A 139 -14.83 1.30 -13.11
N SER A 140 -15.76 1.93 -12.40
CA SER A 140 -15.50 3.01 -11.44
C SER A 140 -15.42 2.43 -10.03
N SER A 141 -14.25 1.94 -9.65
CA SER A 141 -13.94 1.57 -8.26
C SER A 141 -12.89 2.55 -7.75
N VAL A 142 -13.33 3.72 -7.29
CA VAL A 142 -12.42 4.75 -6.76
C VAL A 142 -12.24 4.49 -5.27
N ASN A 143 -11.04 4.09 -4.86
CA ASN A 143 -10.63 4.20 -3.46
C ASN A 143 -10.59 5.69 -3.09
N SER A 144 -11.33 6.09 -2.04
CA SER A 144 -11.21 7.45 -1.49
C SER A 144 -9.92 7.53 -0.67
N VAL A 145 -8.98 8.33 -1.16
CA VAL A 145 -7.76 8.69 -0.42
C VAL A 145 -7.88 10.15 -0.06
N SER A 146 -7.98 10.44 1.24
CA SER A 146 -7.79 11.79 1.74
C SER A 146 -6.32 11.99 2.08
N VAL A 147 -5.75 13.08 1.59
CA VAL A 147 -4.38 13.50 1.93
C VAL A 147 -4.49 14.89 2.52
N GLU A 148 -3.92 15.06 3.71
CA GLU A 148 -3.95 16.32 4.48
C GLU A 148 -2.64 17.10 4.32
#